data_AF-A0A920ET45-F1
#
_entry.id   AF-A0A920ET45-F1
#
_cell.length_a   1.000
_cell.length_b   1.000
_cell.length_c   1.000
_cell.angle_alpha   90.00
_cell.angle_beta   90.00
_cell.angle_gamma   90.00
#
_symmetry.space_group_name_H-M   'P 1'
#
loop_
_entity.id
_entity.type
_entity.pdbx_description
1 polymer ?
#
loop_
_entity_poly.entity_id
_entity_poly.type
_entity_poly.pdbx_seq_one_letter_code
_entity_poly.pdbx_strand_id
1 'polypeptide(L)' 'MSADVLSARALAPLKTLCFYAEKHLKKDGLAVFAKGESWESEVFEAQKNWIFDFDAVKSKLHEGSVILALRGIKGV' A
#
# COMPACT_ATOMS: atom_id res chain seq x y z
N MET A 1 1.69 -11.90 -14.19
CA MET A 1 2.87 -11.07 -13.85
C MET A 1 3.15 -11.26 -12.38
N SER A 2 4.40 -11.48 -11.98
CA SER A 2 4.77 -11.75 -10.59
C SER A 2 5.97 -10.88 -10.22
N ALA A 3 5.71 -9.62 -9.89
CA ALA A 3 6.73 -8.71 -9.38
C ALA A 3 7.01 -9.05 -7.91
N ASP A 4 8.30 -9.12 -7.55
CA ASP A 4 8.71 -9.25 -6.15
C ASP A 4 8.52 -7.93 -5.38
N VAL A 5 8.64 -6.78 -6.05
CA VAL A 5 8.39 -5.47 -5.45
C VAL A 5 7.54 -4.61 -6.39
N LEU A 6 6.46 -4.03 -5.86
CA LEU A 6 5.63 -3.07 -6.56
C LEU A 6 5.67 -1.73 -5.82
N SER A 7 6.15 -0.66 -6.46
CA SER A 7 6.14 0.67 -5.85
C SER A 7 5.23 1.64 -6.61
N ALA A 8 4.54 2.53 -5.89
CA ALA A 8 3.79 3.63 -6.51
C ALA A 8 3.88 4.92 -5.67
N ARG A 9 3.93 6.07 -6.37
CA ARG A 9 3.96 7.42 -5.78
C ARG A 9 2.87 8.28 -6.41
N ALA A 10 2.06 8.92 -5.58
CA ALA A 10 1.16 10.03 -5.96
C ALA A 10 0.12 9.75 -7.08
N LEU A 11 -0.38 8.51 -7.22
CA LEU A 11 -1.24 8.15 -8.37
C LEU A 11 -2.72 7.83 -8.04
N ALA A 12 -3.04 7.26 -6.87
CA ALA A 12 -4.41 6.77 -6.59
C ALA A 12 -4.66 6.49 -5.10
N PRO A 13 -5.94 6.40 -4.67
CA PRO A 13 -6.30 5.93 -3.34
C PRO A 13 -5.79 4.51 -3.09
N LEU A 14 -5.44 4.19 -1.84
CA LEU A 14 -4.81 2.91 -1.47
C LEU A 14 -5.62 1.69 -1.94
N LYS A 15 -6.95 1.77 -1.89
CA LYS A 15 -7.86 0.73 -2.41
C LYS A 15 -7.57 0.36 -3.87
N THR A 16 -7.35 1.36 -4.72
CA THR A 16 -7.04 1.16 -6.13
C THR A 16 -5.63 0.57 -6.30
N LEU A 17 -4.68 1.00 -5.47
CA LEU A 17 -3.33 0.43 -5.47
C LEU A 17 -3.34 -1.04 -5.03
N CYS A 18 -4.16 -1.42 -4.04
CA CYS A 18 -4.32 -2.81 -3.62
C CYS A 18 -4.89 -3.69 -4.75
N PHE A 19 -5.83 -3.17 -5.54
CA PHE A 19 -6.36 -3.89 -6.72
C PHE A 19 -5.27 -4.19 -7.77
N TYR A 20 -4.41 -3.21 -8.05
CA TYR A 20 -3.28 -3.45 -8.94
C TYR A 20 -2.23 -4.36 -8.30
N ALA A 21 -1.98 -4.19 -7.01
CA ALA A 21 -1.03 -5.01 -6.28
C ALA A 21 -1.43 -6.48 -6.28
N GLU A 22 -2.68 -6.84 -6.00
CA GLU A 22 -3.13 -8.24 -6.07
C GLU A 22 -2.86 -8.89 -7.45
N LYS A 23 -3.04 -8.13 -8.53
CA LYS A 23 -2.86 -8.64 -9.91
C LYS A 23 -1.42 -8.72 -10.39
N HIS A 24 -0.55 -7.85 -9.88
CA HIS A 24 0.83 -7.69 -10.36
C HIS A 24 1.88 -8.20 -9.37
N LEU A 25 1.54 -8.26 -8.08
CA LEU A 25 2.43 -8.68 -7.00
C LEU A 25 2.40 -10.20 -6.85
N LYS A 26 3.57 -10.78 -6.60
CA LYS A 26 3.67 -12.16 -6.15
C LYS A 26 2.99 -12.33 -4.79
N LYS A 27 2.57 -13.55 -4.47
CA LYS A 27 1.97 -13.92 -3.16
C LYS A 27 2.79 -13.47 -1.94
N ASP A 28 4.11 -13.43 -2.11
CA ASP A 28 5.11 -13.03 -1.10
C ASP A 28 5.82 -11.71 -1.47
N GLY A 29 5.28 -10.99 -2.45
CA GLY A 29 5.87 -9.72 -2.89
C GLY A 29 5.57 -8.59 -1.92
N LEU A 30 6.35 -7.52 -2.05
CA LEU A 30 6.24 -6.31 -1.23
C LEU A 30 5.69 -5.14 -2.05
N ALA A 31 4.58 -4.54 -1.61
CA ALA A 31 4.05 -3.34 -2.22
C ALA A 31 4.42 -2.10 -1.39
N VAL A 32 5.13 -1.13 -1.98
CA VAL A 32 5.63 0.07 -1.30
C VAL A 32 4.94 1.31 -1.85
N PHE A 33 4.14 1.98 -1.03
CA PHE A 33 3.38 3.17 -1.41
C PHE A 33 3.78 4.37 -0.57
N ALA A 34 4.23 5.43 -1.25
CA ALA A 34 4.43 6.72 -0.60
C ALA A 34 3.07 7.41 -0.45
N LYS A 35 2.67 7.69 0.79
CA LYS A 35 1.42 8.35 1.15
C LYS A 35 1.68 9.62 1.95
N GLY A 36 0.75 10.56 1.83
CA GLY A 36 0.77 11.83 2.57
C GLY A 36 0.02 11.71 3.89
N GLU A 37 -0.38 12.85 4.43
CA GLU A 37 -1.00 12.99 5.75
C GLU A 37 -2.27 12.15 5.95
N SER A 38 -3.06 11.93 4.89
CA SER A 38 -4.34 11.21 4.95
C SER A 38 -4.23 9.68 4.82
N TRP A 39 -3.02 9.11 4.93
CA TRP A 39 -2.79 7.69 4.70
C TRP A 39 -3.58 6.77 5.62
N GLU A 40 -3.81 7.16 6.88
CA GLU A 40 -4.51 6.35 7.88
C GLU A 40 -5.96 6.08 7.46
N SER A 41 -6.65 7.13 6.99
CA SER A 41 -8.01 7.02 6.46
C SER A 41 -8.05 6.15 5.21
N GLU A 42 -7.06 6.25 4.33
CA GLU A 42 -6.99 5.40 3.14
C GLU A 42 -6.76 3.92 3.47
N VAL A 43 -5.92 3.62 4.47
CA VAL A 43 -5.70 2.25 4.98
C VAL A 43 -7.01 1.70 5.53
N PHE A 44 -7.72 2.48 6.35
CA PHE A 44 -9.00 2.08 6.90
C PHE A 44 -10.03 1.75 5.80
N GLU A 45 -10.17 2.61 4.79
CA GLU A 45 -11.08 2.35 3.67
C GLU A 45 -10.66 1.14 2.82
N ALA A 46 -9.35 0.90 2.66
CA ALA A 46 -8.84 -0.26 1.95
C ALA A 46 -9.10 -1.56 2.73
N GLN A 47 -8.92 -1.55 4.05
CA GLN A 47 -9.16 -2.71 4.92
C GLN A 47 -10.61 -3.21 4.91
N LYS A 48 -11.58 -2.37 4.51
CA LYS A 48 -12.97 -2.79 4.31
C LYS A 48 -13.16 -3.80 3.18
N ASN A 49 -12.27 -3.78 2.18
CA ASN A 49 -12.39 -4.60 0.96
C ASN A 49 -11.19 -5.54 0.75
N TRP A 50 -10.11 -5.35 1.51
CA TRP A 50 -8.83 -6.02 1.31
C TRP A 50 -8.22 -6.42 2.65
N ILE A 51 -7.64 -7.61 2.71
CA ILE A 51 -6.81 -8.08 3.82
C ILE A 51 -5.35 -7.94 3.40
N PHE A 52 -4.56 -7.28 4.24
CA PHE A 52 -3.12 -7.11 4.03
C PHE A 52 -2.43 -6.77 5.35
N ASP A 53 -1.17 -7.13 5.46
CA ASP A 53 -0.27 -6.61 6.48
C ASP A 53 0.39 -5.33 5.96
N PHE A 54 0.60 -4.34 6.83
CA PHE A 54 1.28 -3.10 6.46
C PHE A 54 2.22 -2.59 7.55
N ASP A 55 3.36 -2.05 7.12
CA ASP A 55 4.29 -1.29 7.94
C ASP A 55 4.28 0.18 7.51
N ALA A 56 4.14 1.09 8.46
CA ALA A 56 4.12 2.53 8.23
C ALA A 56 5.43 3.18 8.71
N VAL A 57 6.30 3.53 7.76
CA VAL A 57 7.58 4.20 8.04
C VAL A 57 7.41 5.70 7.86
N LYS A 58 7.31 6.43 8.96
CA LYS A 58 7.20 7.91 8.96
C LYS A 58 8.50 8.54 8.48
N SER A 59 8.42 9.49 7.56
CA SER A 59 9.59 10.25 7.10
C SER A 59 10.07 11.21 8.18
N LYS A 60 11.39 11.24 8.42
CA LYS A 60 12.03 12.22 9.32
C LYS A 60 12.16 13.62 8.70
N LEU A 61 12.02 13.72 7.38
CA LEU A 61 12.28 14.95 6.62
C LEU A 61 11.02 15.80 6.39
N HIS A 62 9.84 15.18 6.39
CA HIS A 62 8.57 15.86 6.17
C HIS A 62 7.51 15.30 7.12
N GLU A 63 7.07 16.12 8.07
CA GLU A 63 5.89 15.86 8.90
C GLU A 63 4.69 15.64 7.98
N GLY A 64 4.14 14.42 8.00
CA GLY A 64 2.97 14.04 7.19
C GLY A 64 3.27 13.09 6.03
N SER A 65 4.53 12.86 5.64
CA SER A 65 4.84 11.84 4.61
C SER A 65 5.19 10.50 5.24
N VAL A 66 4.53 9.43 4.80
CA VAL A 66 4.77 8.06 5.24
C VAL A 66 5.05 7.14 4.05
N ILE A 67 5.88 6.14 4.27
CA ILE A 67 6.03 5.01 3.34
C ILE A 67 5.28 3.83 3.93
N LEU A 68 4.25 3.36 3.22
CA LEU A 68 3.54 2.14 3.56
C LEU A 68 4.15 0.96 2.81
N ALA A 69 4.53 -0.08 3.55
CA ALA A 69 5.01 -1.33 2.99
C ALA A 69 3.98 -2.43 3.27
N LEU A 70 3.31 -2.93 2.23
CA LEU A 70 2.20 -3.86 2.29
C LEU A 70 2.61 -5.25 1.84
N ARG A 71 2.05 -6.27 2.50
CA ARG A 71 2.32 -7.69 2.26
C ARG A 71 1.02 -8.49 2.30
N GLY A 72 0.99 -9.61 1.57
CA GLY A 72 -0.14 -10.55 1.63
C GLY A 72 -1.48 -9.97 1.18
N ILE A 73 -1.48 -9.03 0.23
CA ILE A 73 -2.69 -8.34 -0.23
C ILE A 73 -3.65 -9.34 -0.88
N LYS A 74 -4.89 -9.38 -0.36
CA LYS A 74 -5.94 -10.29 -0.81
C LYS A 74 -7.32 -9.61 -0.70
N GLY A 75 -8.13 -9.68 -1.75
CA GLY A 75 -9.53 -9.24 -1.69
C GLY A 75 -10.38 -10.08 -0.74
N VAL A 76 -11.30 -9.43 -0.01
CA VAL A 76 -12.35 -10.07 0.80
C VAL A 76 -13.51 -10.49 -0.09
#